data_AF-F7DEM4-F1
#
_entry.id   AF-F7DEM4-F1
#
_cell.length_a   1.000
_cell.length_b   1.000
_cell.length_c   1.000
_cell.angle_alpha   90.00
_cell.angle_beta   90.00
_cell.angle_gamma   90.00
#
_symmetry.space_group_name_H-M   'P 1'
#
loop_
_entity.id
_entity.type
_entity.pdbx_description
1 polymer ?
#
loop_
_entity_poly.entity_id
_entity_poly.type
_entity_poly.pdbx_seq_one_letter_code
_entity_poly.pdbx_strand_id
1 'polypeptide(L)'
;MARTTSQLYDAVPIQSSVVLCSCPSPSMVRTQTESSTAPGVPGGSRQGPAMDGTAAEPRPSAGSLQHTQPPQQPRKKRPEDFKFGKILGEGSFSTVVLARELATSREYATRANSFVGTAQYVSPELLTEKSACKSSDLWALGCIIYQLVAGLPPFRAGNEYLIFQKIIKLEYDFPEKFFPKARDLVEKLLVLDATKRLGCEEMEGYGPLKAHPFFESITWENLHQQTPPKLTAYLPAMSEDDEDCYGNYDNLLSQFGCMQVSSSSSSHSLSASEAGLPQRSGSNIEQYIHDLDSNSFELDLQFSEDEKRLLLEKQAGGNPWHQFVENNLILKMGPVDKRKGLFARRRQLLLTEGPHLYYVDPVNKVLKGEIPWSQELRPEAKNFKTFFVHTPNRTYYLMDPSGNAHKWCRKIQEVWRQRYQSHPDAAVQ
;
A
#
# COMPACT_ATOMS: atom_id res chain seq x y z
N MET A 1 7.18 5.71 26.97
CA MET A 1 6.32 6.44 27.92
C MET A 1 5.03 6.82 27.21
N ALA A 2 3.88 6.35 27.68
CA ALA A 2 2.57 6.88 27.30
C ALA A 2 1.65 6.68 28.51
N ARG A 3 1.04 7.76 29.02
CA ARG A 3 0.12 7.67 30.17
C ARG A 3 -1.26 7.28 29.68
N THR A 4 -1.83 6.23 30.26
CA THR A 4 -3.21 5.83 30.05
C THR A 4 -4.14 6.91 30.59
N THR A 5 -5.08 7.41 29.77
CA THR A 5 -6.28 8.11 30.25
C THR A 5 -7.50 7.26 29.93
N SER A 6 -8.19 6.84 31.00
CA SER A 6 -9.52 6.23 30.92
C SER A 6 -10.52 7.20 30.28
N GLN A 7 -11.64 6.68 29.76
CA GLN A 7 -12.69 7.46 29.10
C GLN A 7 -13.10 8.71 29.89
N LEU A 8 -12.58 9.84 29.45
CA LEU A 8 -13.05 11.19 29.70
C LEU A 8 -12.73 11.98 28.43
N TYR A 9 -13.71 12.73 27.93
CA TYR A 9 -13.39 13.81 27.01
C TYR A 9 -12.55 14.81 27.81
N ASP A 10 -11.26 14.96 27.46
CA ASP A 10 -10.36 16.01 27.98
C ASP A 10 -10.85 17.38 27.49
N ALA A 11 -11.98 17.81 28.05
CA ALA A 11 -12.69 19.03 27.72
C ALA A 11 -12.02 20.19 28.48
N VAL A 12 -10.94 20.73 27.93
CA VAL A 12 -10.26 21.89 28.51
C VAL A 12 -11.11 23.14 28.23
N PRO A 13 -11.53 23.90 29.26
CA PRO A 13 -12.29 25.13 29.07
C PRO A 13 -11.41 26.20 28.44
N ILE A 14 -11.92 26.87 27.41
CA ILE A 14 -11.19 27.93 26.70
C ILE A 14 -11.20 29.20 27.56
N GLN A 15 -10.04 29.63 28.04
CA GLN A 15 -9.89 30.91 28.74
C GLN A 15 -9.71 32.07 27.74
N SER A 16 -10.42 33.18 27.97
CA SER A 16 -10.37 34.38 27.12
C SER A 16 -9.11 35.23 27.33
N SER A 17 -7.92 34.69 27.05
CA SER A 17 -6.69 35.48 26.87
C SER A 17 -5.51 34.65 26.33
N VAL A 18 -5.57 34.24 25.05
CA VAL A 18 -4.37 33.83 24.30
C VAL A 18 -4.36 34.51 22.93
N VAL A 19 -3.43 35.45 22.74
CA VAL A 19 -3.15 36.09 21.45
C VAL A 19 -2.31 35.13 20.62
N LEU A 20 -2.84 34.68 19.48
CA LEU A 20 -2.06 33.92 18.50
C LEU A 20 -1.25 34.89 17.63
N CYS A 21 0.02 35.08 17.96
CA CYS A 21 0.96 35.74 17.06
C CYS A 21 1.31 34.82 15.89
N SER A 22 0.88 35.19 14.69
CA SER A 22 1.34 34.58 13.44
C SER A 22 2.73 35.11 13.07
N CYS A 23 3.70 34.21 12.92
CA CYS A 23 4.97 34.49 12.24
C CYS A 23 5.23 33.42 11.16
N PRO A 24 5.67 33.79 9.95
CA PRO A 24 5.89 32.85 8.84
C PRO A 24 7.27 32.19 8.90
N SER A 25 7.38 30.98 8.35
CA SER A 25 8.66 30.37 7.97
C SER A 25 9.30 31.15 6.81
N PRO A 26 10.64 31.16 6.66
CA PRO A 26 11.26 30.12 5.82
C PRO A 26 12.73 29.70 6.12
N SER A 27 13.08 28.56 5.51
CA SER A 27 14.40 28.21 4.91
C SER A 27 15.63 27.87 5.76
N MET A 28 16.38 26.88 5.25
CA MET A 28 17.68 26.39 5.74
C MET A 28 18.85 27.26 5.26
N VAL A 29 19.86 27.49 6.11
CA VAL A 29 21.28 27.66 5.71
C VAL A 29 22.19 26.96 6.74
N ARG A 30 23.36 26.50 6.30
CA ARG A 30 24.35 25.70 7.03
C ARG A 30 25.66 26.48 7.16
N THR A 31 26.22 26.60 8.37
CA THR A 31 27.66 26.89 8.58
C THR A 31 28.14 26.42 9.97
N GLN A 32 29.44 26.17 10.08
CA GLN A 32 30.15 25.72 11.28
C GLN A 32 30.72 26.93 12.06
N THR A 33 30.94 26.82 13.38
CA THR A 33 32.28 26.86 14.05
C THR A 33 32.20 26.94 15.59
N GLU A 34 32.98 26.06 16.25
CA GLU A 34 33.81 26.20 17.47
C GLU A 34 33.37 26.88 18.79
N SER A 35 33.66 26.16 19.90
CA SER A 35 34.08 26.65 21.25
C SER A 35 33.01 27.33 22.14
N SER A 36 33.06 27.29 23.49
CA SER A 36 33.90 26.58 24.48
C SER A 36 33.29 26.64 25.90
N THR A 37 33.81 25.81 26.82
CA THR A 37 33.81 25.95 28.30
C THR A 37 32.51 25.77 29.13
N ALA A 38 32.57 24.81 30.07
CA ALA A 38 31.90 24.83 31.39
C ALA A 38 32.74 25.69 32.38
N PRO A 39 32.46 25.89 33.70
CA PRO A 39 31.76 25.05 34.71
C PRO A 39 30.68 25.83 35.51
N GLY A 40 30.13 25.46 36.68
CA GLY A 40 30.39 24.36 37.63
C GLY A 40 29.36 24.31 38.78
N VAL A 41 29.54 23.36 39.72
CA VAL A 41 28.62 23.04 40.85
C VAL A 41 29.21 23.55 42.18
N PRO A 42 28.39 24.02 43.15
CA PRO A 42 28.10 23.26 44.39
C PRO A 42 26.60 23.31 44.76
N GLY A 43 26.02 22.46 45.62
CA GLY A 43 26.58 21.48 46.55
C GLY A 43 26.32 21.87 48.02
N GLY A 44 25.32 21.26 48.69
CA GLY A 44 25.04 21.52 50.11
C GLY A 44 23.82 20.76 50.67
N SER A 45 23.97 20.10 51.82
CA SER A 45 22.93 19.27 52.47
C SER A 45 22.89 19.51 53.99
N ARG A 46 21.70 19.35 54.62
CA ARG A 46 21.42 18.96 56.04
C ARG A 46 19.89 19.11 56.30
N GLN A 47 19.15 18.06 56.66
CA GLN A 47 18.89 17.49 58.00
C GLN A 47 18.00 18.36 58.93
N GLY A 48 16.96 17.75 59.52
CA GLY A 48 15.96 18.35 60.46
C GLY A 48 16.44 18.40 61.93
N PRO A 49 15.59 18.30 62.99
CA PRO A 49 14.26 17.65 63.09
C PRO A 49 13.17 18.31 64.04
N ALA A 50 12.00 17.64 64.24
CA ALA A 50 11.12 17.56 65.45
C ALA A 50 10.48 18.86 66.08
N MET A 51 9.45 18.89 66.96
CA MET A 51 8.17 18.15 67.25
C MET A 51 7.24 19.02 68.19
N ASP A 52 6.03 18.55 68.55
CA ASP A 52 4.94 19.17 69.40
C ASP A 52 3.98 20.16 68.68
N GLY A 53 2.74 20.53 69.09
CA GLY A 53 1.78 20.15 70.17
C GLY A 53 0.78 21.32 70.43
N THR A 54 -0.43 21.23 71.04
CA THR A 54 -1.37 20.14 71.40
C THR A 54 -2.75 20.73 71.84
N ALA A 55 -3.90 20.16 71.40
CA ALA A 55 -5.30 20.36 71.89
C ALA A 55 -5.97 21.79 71.78
N ALA A 56 -7.27 22.03 72.04
CA ALA A 56 -8.56 21.37 71.63
C ALA A 56 -9.80 22.22 72.05
N GLU A 57 -10.83 22.36 71.18
CA GLU A 57 -12.27 22.71 71.47
C GLU A 57 -12.58 24.08 72.18
N PRO A 58 -13.84 24.63 72.22
CA PRO A 58 -15.15 23.97 72.08
C PRO A 58 -16.23 24.62 71.17
N ARG A 59 -17.34 23.87 70.99
CA ARG A 59 -18.62 24.27 70.35
C ARG A 59 -19.57 25.08 71.26
N PRO A 60 -20.62 25.69 70.66
CA PRO A 60 -21.99 25.55 71.20
C PRO A 60 -23.01 24.98 70.17
N SER A 61 -24.27 24.82 70.58
CA SER A 61 -25.13 23.72 70.11
C SER A 61 -26.47 24.11 69.46
N ALA A 62 -26.92 23.23 68.55
CA ALA A 62 -28.32 22.83 68.25
C ALA A 62 -29.37 23.86 67.77
N GLY A 63 -29.99 23.58 66.61
CA GLY A 63 -31.24 24.22 66.15
C GLY A 63 -31.82 23.63 64.86
N SER A 64 -33.02 23.03 64.95
CA SER A 64 -33.98 22.66 63.89
C SER A 64 -33.58 21.72 62.73
N LEU A 65 -34.36 20.63 62.62
CA LEU A 65 -34.45 19.76 61.46
C LEU A 65 -35.17 20.49 60.30
N GLN A 66 -34.53 20.58 59.14
CA GLN A 66 -35.22 20.77 57.85
C GLN A 66 -34.78 19.67 56.88
N HIS A 67 -35.74 19.10 56.17
CA HIS A 67 -35.55 17.98 55.26
C HIS A 67 -34.96 18.47 53.93
N THR A 68 -33.64 18.67 53.89
CA THR A 68 -32.90 18.91 52.65
C THR A 68 -32.67 17.60 51.91
N GLN A 69 -33.14 17.53 50.66
CA GLN A 69 -32.79 16.43 49.77
C GLN A 69 -31.26 16.35 49.61
N PRO A 70 -30.67 15.14 49.51
CA PRO A 70 -29.24 15.02 49.26
C PRO A 70 -28.88 15.69 47.92
N PRO A 71 -27.72 16.35 47.83
CA PRO A 71 -27.30 17.00 46.58
C PRO A 71 -27.22 15.95 45.48
N GLN A 72 -27.94 16.20 44.37
CA GLN A 72 -27.90 15.32 43.21
C GLN A 72 -26.45 15.19 42.74
N GLN A 73 -25.94 13.96 42.70
CA GLN A 73 -24.60 13.69 42.17
C GLN A 73 -24.51 14.23 40.74
N PRO A 74 -23.44 14.95 40.36
CA PRO A 74 -23.33 15.52 39.02
C PRO A 74 -23.37 14.40 37.97
N ARG A 75 -24.47 14.36 37.21
CA ARG A 75 -24.68 13.41 36.13
C ARG A 75 -23.48 13.45 35.18
N LYS A 76 -22.87 12.28 34.92
CA LYS A 76 -21.77 12.15 33.95
C LYS A 76 -22.26 12.67 32.59
N LYS A 77 -21.59 13.70 32.07
CA LYS A 77 -21.94 14.33 30.79
C LYS A 77 -21.71 13.33 29.64
N ARG A 78 -22.66 13.26 28.71
CA ARG A 78 -22.67 12.37 27.54
C ARG A 78 -22.46 13.17 26.25
N PRO A 79 -22.12 12.54 25.12
CA PRO A 79 -21.96 13.25 23.84
C PRO A 79 -23.21 14.04 23.41
N GLU A 80 -24.40 13.56 23.80
CA GLU A 80 -25.70 14.22 23.61
C GLU A 80 -25.79 15.61 24.26
N ASP A 81 -25.03 15.84 25.35
CA ASP A 81 -25.07 17.09 26.11
C ASP A 81 -24.26 18.22 25.44
N PHE A 82 -23.63 17.97 24.27
CA PHE A 82 -22.75 18.90 23.56
C PHE A 82 -23.14 19.11 22.09
N LYS A 83 -23.05 20.37 21.64
CA LYS A 83 -23.05 20.74 20.22
C LYS A 83 -21.61 20.89 19.74
N PHE A 84 -21.18 19.98 18.86
CA PHE A 84 -19.89 20.07 18.18
C PHE A 84 -19.94 21.14 17.08
N GLY A 85 -18.86 21.90 16.96
CA GLY A 85 -18.71 23.05 16.06
C GLY A 85 -17.46 22.96 15.22
N LYS A 86 -16.83 24.11 14.94
CA LYS A 86 -15.66 24.20 14.05
C LYS A 86 -14.47 23.37 14.55
N ILE A 87 -13.66 22.90 13.60
CA ILE A 87 -12.34 22.34 13.86
C ILE A 87 -11.44 23.46 14.41
N LEU A 88 -10.70 23.16 15.47
CA LEU A 88 -9.73 24.03 16.13
C LEU A 88 -8.27 23.67 15.76
N GLY A 89 -8.03 22.45 15.31
CA GLY A 89 -6.73 22.01 14.77
C GLY A 89 -6.77 20.57 14.28
N GLU A 90 -5.97 20.27 13.26
CA GLU A 90 -5.84 18.93 12.69
C GLU A 90 -4.40 18.44 12.89
N GLY A 91 -4.26 17.23 13.42
CA GLY A 91 -2.98 16.53 13.54
C GLY A 91 -3.09 15.11 12.96
N SER A 92 -1.96 14.49 12.67
CA SER A 92 -1.88 13.18 11.98
C SER A 92 -2.64 12.02 12.65
N PHE A 93 -3.05 12.18 13.92
CA PHE A 93 -3.71 11.16 14.73
C PHE A 93 -5.00 11.62 15.42
N SER A 94 -5.41 12.89 15.27
CA SER A 94 -6.65 13.40 15.87
C SER A 94 -7.06 14.77 15.31
N THR A 95 -8.36 15.02 15.23
CA THR A 95 -8.93 16.36 14.96
C THR A 95 -9.42 16.96 16.27
N VAL A 96 -8.98 18.16 16.62
CA VAL A 96 -9.53 18.91 17.76
C VAL A 96 -10.71 19.73 17.28
N VAL A 97 -11.87 19.58 17.90
CA VAL A 97 -13.11 20.30 17.58
C VAL A 97 -13.60 21.12 18.77
N LEU A 98 -14.29 22.22 18.49
CA LEU A 98 -15.01 22.99 19.49
C LEU A 98 -16.27 22.21 19.92
N ALA A 99 -16.46 21.98 21.21
CA ALA A 99 -17.69 21.43 21.76
C ALA A 99 -18.32 22.46 22.72
N ARG A 100 -19.56 22.86 22.43
CA ARG A 100 -20.36 23.74 23.29
C ARG A 100 -21.34 22.90 24.09
N GLU A 101 -21.24 22.92 25.41
CA GLU A 101 -22.22 22.26 26.28
C GLU A 101 -23.60 22.93 26.15
N LEU A 102 -24.65 22.15 25.88
CA LEU A 102 -26.00 22.65 25.64
C LEU A 102 -26.60 23.32 26.89
N ALA A 103 -26.36 22.75 28.08
CA ALA A 103 -26.94 23.21 29.33
C ALA A 103 -26.32 24.51 29.87
N THR A 104 -25.03 24.75 29.60
CA THR A 104 -24.27 25.87 30.20
C THR A 104 -23.74 26.88 29.17
N SER A 105 -23.87 26.57 27.87
CA SER A 105 -23.20 27.26 26.76
C SER A 105 -21.68 27.39 26.89
N ARG A 106 -21.02 26.66 27.81
CA ARG A 106 -19.56 26.65 27.94
C ARG A 106 -18.91 25.97 26.76
N GLU A 107 -17.79 26.54 26.32
CA GLU A 107 -17.00 26.04 25.20
C GLU A 107 -15.75 25.31 25.67
N TYR A 108 -15.52 24.17 25.02
CA TYR A 108 -14.44 23.23 25.31
C TYR A 108 -13.73 22.86 24.01
N ALA A 109 -12.42 22.68 24.07
CA ALA A 109 -11.71 21.94 23.03
C ALA A 109 -11.81 20.44 23.34
N THR A 110 -12.20 19.62 22.38
CA THR A 110 -12.27 18.16 22.54
C THR A 110 -11.65 17.44 21.34
N ARG A 111 -11.08 16.26 21.56
CA ARG A 111 -10.50 15.43 20.51
C ARG A 111 -11.59 14.56 19.88
N ALA A 112 -11.85 14.77 18.60
CA ALA A 112 -12.50 13.77 17.75
C ALA A 112 -11.43 12.76 17.32
N ASN A 113 -11.63 11.49 17.65
CA ASN A 113 -10.84 10.39 17.12
C ASN A 113 -11.06 10.36 15.60
N SER A 114 -10.05 10.76 14.82
CA SER A 114 -10.10 10.62 13.38
C SER A 114 -10.05 9.13 13.04
N PHE A 115 -10.98 8.67 12.21
CA PHE A 115 -10.94 7.31 11.66
C PHE A 115 -9.86 7.26 10.57
N VAL A 116 -8.59 7.20 11.00
CA VAL A 116 -7.42 7.13 10.12
C VAL A 116 -6.66 5.84 10.39
N GLY A 117 -6.68 4.97 9.39
CA GLY A 117 -5.96 3.70 9.39
C GLY A 117 -6.01 3.09 8.01
N THR A 118 -4.97 2.37 7.62
CA THR A 118 -5.02 1.55 6.41
C THR A 118 -5.91 0.35 6.68
N ALA A 119 -7.07 0.27 6.01
CA ALA A 119 -8.20 -0.60 6.38
C ALA A 119 -7.83 -2.06 6.69
N GLN A 120 -6.82 -2.61 6.00
CA GLN A 120 -6.35 -3.99 6.15
C GLN A 120 -5.69 -4.32 7.51
N TYR A 121 -5.32 -3.32 8.31
CA TYR A 121 -4.65 -3.49 9.62
C TYR A 121 -5.45 -2.91 10.79
N VAL A 122 -6.66 -2.40 10.53
CA VAL A 122 -7.56 -1.87 11.57
C VAL A 122 -8.01 -3.03 12.47
N SER A 123 -8.01 -2.82 13.78
CA SER A 123 -8.44 -3.81 14.77
C SER A 123 -9.96 -3.76 15.00
N PRO A 124 -10.60 -4.89 15.38
CA PRO A 124 -12.05 -4.98 15.50
C PRO A 124 -12.63 -4.00 16.53
N GLU A 125 -11.96 -3.78 17.67
CA GLU A 125 -12.39 -2.84 18.70
C GLU A 125 -12.47 -1.37 18.23
N LEU A 126 -11.64 -0.99 17.24
CA LEU A 126 -11.72 0.34 16.63
C LEU A 126 -12.93 0.48 15.71
N LEU A 127 -13.45 -0.63 15.17
CA LEU A 127 -14.66 -0.67 14.34
C LEU A 127 -15.93 -0.73 15.19
N THR A 128 -15.93 -1.52 16.27
CA THR A 128 -17.11 -1.76 17.12
C THR A 128 -17.27 -0.72 18.23
N GLU A 129 -16.21 -0.43 18.98
CA GLU A 129 -16.23 0.43 20.17
C GLU A 129 -15.66 1.83 19.91
N LYS A 130 -15.10 2.07 18.71
CA LYS A 130 -14.44 3.33 18.31
C LYS A 130 -13.30 3.73 19.24
N SER A 131 -12.69 2.75 19.89
CA SER A 131 -11.54 2.93 20.78
C SER A 131 -10.38 2.04 20.32
N ALA A 132 -9.17 2.56 20.43
CA ALA A 132 -7.94 1.81 20.21
C ALA A 132 -7.19 1.67 21.53
N CYS A 133 -6.47 0.57 21.67
CA CYS A 133 -5.67 0.25 22.86
C CYS A 133 -4.28 -0.25 22.43
N LYS A 134 -3.37 -0.51 23.39
CA LYS A 134 -2.04 -1.08 23.08
C LYS A 134 -2.14 -2.44 22.37
N SER A 135 -3.22 -3.19 22.62
CA SER A 135 -3.48 -4.48 21.97
C SER A 135 -3.93 -4.34 20.51
N SER A 136 -4.33 -3.14 20.07
CA SER A 136 -4.62 -2.85 18.65
C SER A 136 -3.35 -2.94 17.79
N ASP A 137 -2.18 -2.58 18.35
CA ASP A 137 -0.89 -2.75 17.67
C ASP A 137 -0.50 -4.24 17.53
N LEU A 138 -0.91 -5.09 18.48
CA LEU A 138 -0.70 -6.55 18.42
C LEU A 138 -1.53 -7.21 17.31
N TRP A 139 -2.75 -6.71 17.09
CA TRP A 139 -3.56 -7.11 15.92
C TRP A 139 -2.87 -6.74 14.61
N ALA A 140 -2.39 -5.49 14.49
CA ALA A 140 -1.65 -5.04 13.31
C ALA A 140 -0.36 -5.86 13.09
N LEU A 141 0.35 -6.23 14.16
CA LEU A 141 1.49 -7.15 14.11
C LEU A 141 1.09 -8.53 13.55
N GLY A 142 -0.04 -9.09 13.98
CA GLY A 142 -0.59 -10.34 13.42
C GLY A 142 -0.83 -10.24 11.90
N CYS A 143 -1.45 -9.16 11.44
CA CYS A 143 -1.65 -8.89 10.01
C CYS A 143 -0.32 -8.76 9.23
N ILE A 144 0.70 -8.13 9.82
CA ILE A 144 2.03 -7.98 9.20
C ILE A 144 2.76 -9.32 9.13
N ILE A 145 2.74 -10.14 10.20
CA ILE A 145 3.36 -11.47 10.19
C ILE A 145 2.69 -12.36 9.15
N TYR A 146 1.35 -12.36 9.08
CA TYR A 146 0.61 -13.04 8.02
C TYR A 146 1.07 -12.58 6.63
N GLN A 147 1.15 -11.26 6.39
CA GLN A 147 1.56 -10.71 5.10
C GLN A 147 3.02 -11.03 4.73
N LEU A 148 3.93 -11.10 5.70
CA LEU A 148 5.34 -11.46 5.45
C LEU A 148 5.49 -12.91 4.99
N VAL A 149 4.59 -13.81 5.41
CA VAL A 149 4.59 -15.23 5.02
C VAL A 149 3.73 -15.49 3.78
N ALA A 150 2.50 -14.97 3.73
CA ALA A 150 1.56 -15.19 2.62
C ALA A 150 1.74 -14.21 1.44
N GLY A 151 2.55 -13.16 1.60
CA GLY A 151 2.78 -12.09 0.61
C GLY A 151 1.67 -11.03 0.53
N LEU A 152 0.50 -11.29 1.13
CA LEU A 152 -0.70 -10.43 1.10
C LEU A 152 -1.34 -10.41 2.50
N PRO A 153 -1.97 -9.29 2.95
CA PRO A 153 -2.61 -9.24 4.27
C PRO A 153 -3.84 -10.16 4.36
N PRO A 154 -4.25 -10.56 5.58
CA PRO A 154 -5.32 -11.54 5.80
C PRO A 154 -6.69 -10.99 5.37
N PHE A 155 -7.05 -9.78 5.80
CA PHE A 155 -8.33 -9.16 5.49
C PHE A 155 -8.24 -8.31 4.21
N ARG A 156 -8.88 -8.78 3.14
CA ARG A 156 -8.92 -8.12 1.82
C ARG A 156 -10.29 -8.24 1.16
N ALA A 157 -10.69 -7.18 0.47
CA ALA A 157 -11.86 -7.12 -0.40
C ALA A 157 -11.75 -5.93 -1.37
N GLY A 158 -12.73 -5.77 -2.27
CA GLY A 158 -12.76 -4.70 -3.27
C GLY A 158 -13.08 -3.29 -2.71
N ASN A 159 -13.49 -3.18 -1.45
CA ASN A 159 -13.71 -1.91 -0.76
C ASN A 159 -13.52 -2.07 0.76
N GLU A 160 -13.37 -0.97 1.48
CA GLU A 160 -13.07 -0.95 2.91
C GLU A 160 -14.20 -1.52 3.77
N TYR A 161 -15.47 -1.28 3.41
CA TYR A 161 -16.62 -1.83 4.13
C TYR A 161 -16.59 -3.37 4.19
N LEU A 162 -16.28 -4.03 3.07
CA LEU A 162 -16.12 -5.48 3.02
C LEU A 162 -14.89 -5.97 3.81
N ILE A 163 -13.80 -5.18 3.87
CA ILE A 163 -12.65 -5.48 4.73
C ILE A 163 -13.06 -5.43 6.21
N PHE A 164 -13.81 -4.40 6.62
CA PHE A 164 -14.33 -4.26 7.99
C PHE A 164 -15.28 -5.40 8.36
N GLN A 165 -16.16 -5.83 7.43
CA GLN A 165 -17.03 -7.00 7.64
C GLN A 165 -16.24 -8.30 7.87
N LYS A 166 -15.11 -8.50 7.18
CA LYS A 166 -14.25 -9.66 7.44
C LYS A 166 -13.51 -9.56 8.78
N ILE A 167 -13.00 -8.37 9.13
CA ILE A 167 -12.32 -8.13 10.42
C ILE A 167 -13.22 -8.46 11.61
N ILE A 168 -14.45 -7.93 11.65
CA ILE A 168 -15.37 -8.15 12.79
C ILE A 168 -15.86 -9.60 12.91
N LYS A 169 -15.80 -10.38 11.83
CA LYS A 169 -16.15 -11.81 11.80
C LYS A 169 -14.95 -12.74 12.02
N LEU A 170 -13.73 -12.19 12.05
CA LEU A 170 -12.47 -12.94 11.97
C LEU A 170 -12.39 -13.85 10.72
N GLU A 171 -12.86 -13.35 9.57
CA GLU A 171 -12.99 -14.10 8.31
C GLU A 171 -11.71 -13.98 7.46
N TYR A 172 -10.77 -14.91 7.69
CA TYR A 172 -9.55 -15.10 6.90
C TYR A 172 -9.09 -16.57 6.96
N ASP A 173 -8.33 -16.99 5.96
CA ASP A 173 -7.78 -18.36 5.84
C ASP A 173 -6.26 -18.31 5.73
N PHE A 174 -5.58 -19.42 6.07
CA PHE A 174 -4.15 -19.57 5.81
C PHE A 174 -3.92 -20.35 4.50
N PRO A 175 -2.94 -19.96 3.67
CA PRO A 175 -2.52 -20.80 2.55
C PRO A 175 -1.91 -22.11 3.07
N GLU A 176 -1.99 -23.18 2.29
CA GLU A 176 -1.48 -24.52 2.65
C GLU A 176 -0.01 -24.47 3.14
N LYS A 177 0.83 -23.73 2.42
CA LYS A 177 2.26 -23.57 2.71
C LYS A 177 2.50 -22.37 3.64
N PHE A 178 2.02 -22.47 4.87
CA PHE A 178 2.27 -21.50 5.96
C PHE A 178 3.03 -22.17 7.12
N PHE A 179 4.08 -21.52 7.63
CA PHE A 179 4.93 -22.11 8.68
C PHE A 179 4.11 -22.38 9.97
N PRO A 180 4.07 -23.61 10.52
CA PRO A 180 3.17 -23.95 11.64
C PRO A 180 3.38 -23.07 12.89
N LYS A 181 4.64 -22.81 13.27
CA LYS A 181 4.98 -21.91 14.38
C LYS A 181 4.54 -20.45 14.15
N ALA A 182 4.52 -19.99 12.89
CA ALA A 182 4.04 -18.67 12.53
C ALA A 182 2.50 -18.61 12.52
N ARG A 183 1.84 -19.71 12.10
CA ARG A 183 0.38 -19.83 12.10
C ARG A 183 -0.16 -19.71 13.53
N ASP A 184 0.38 -20.51 14.45
CA ASP A 184 0.07 -20.48 15.88
C ASP A 184 0.29 -19.08 16.50
N LEU A 185 1.34 -18.36 16.07
CA LEU A 185 1.56 -16.97 16.50
C LEU A 185 0.49 -16.01 15.96
N VAL A 186 0.12 -16.12 14.68
CA VAL A 186 -0.90 -15.26 14.05
C VAL A 186 -2.27 -15.55 14.66
N GLU A 187 -2.64 -16.81 14.90
CA GLU A 187 -3.89 -17.21 15.56
C GLU A 187 -3.99 -16.64 16.99
N LYS A 188 -2.86 -16.50 17.71
CA LYS A 188 -2.79 -15.88 19.05
C LYS A 188 -2.73 -14.35 19.06
N LEU A 189 -2.51 -13.71 17.90
CA LEU A 189 -2.48 -12.25 17.74
C LEU A 189 -3.78 -11.72 17.13
N LEU A 190 -4.33 -12.41 16.13
CA LEU A 190 -5.61 -12.11 15.48
C LEU A 190 -6.78 -12.68 16.29
N VAL A 191 -6.88 -12.26 17.55
CA VAL A 191 -8.02 -12.58 18.43
C VAL A 191 -8.94 -11.36 18.49
N LEU A 192 -10.25 -11.57 18.31
CA LEU A 192 -11.22 -10.47 18.35
C LEU A 192 -11.17 -9.72 19.68
N ASP A 193 -11.15 -10.46 20.79
CA ASP A 193 -11.00 -9.93 22.13
C ASP A 193 -9.56 -9.42 22.37
N ALA A 194 -9.44 -8.10 22.50
CA ALA A 194 -8.17 -7.41 22.73
C ALA A 194 -7.45 -7.86 24.01
N THR A 195 -8.16 -8.34 25.03
CA THR A 195 -7.59 -8.80 26.32
C THR A 195 -7.02 -10.23 26.26
N LYS A 196 -7.20 -10.93 25.13
CA LYS A 196 -6.74 -12.31 24.92
C LYS A 196 -5.61 -12.43 23.90
N ARG A 197 -5.12 -11.31 23.34
CA ARG A 197 -4.02 -11.30 22.36
C ARG A 197 -2.69 -11.52 23.07
N LEU A 198 -1.87 -12.44 22.57
CA LEU A 198 -0.55 -12.71 23.12
C LEU A 198 0.31 -11.43 23.07
N GLY A 199 0.74 -10.94 24.24
CA GLY A 199 1.50 -9.70 24.37
C GLY A 199 0.74 -8.54 25.04
N CYS A 200 -0.58 -8.64 25.25
CA CYS A 200 -1.35 -7.60 25.92
C CYS A 200 -1.11 -7.59 27.44
N GLU A 201 -1.53 -6.53 28.14
CA GLU A 201 -1.20 -6.36 29.57
C GLU A 201 -1.90 -7.41 30.44
N GLU A 202 -3.07 -7.89 30.01
CA GLU A 202 -3.85 -8.96 30.62
C GLU A 202 -3.23 -10.36 30.39
N MET A 203 -2.39 -10.51 29.37
CA MET A 203 -1.64 -11.74 29.02
C MET A 203 -0.17 -11.66 29.45
N GLU A 204 0.11 -11.00 30.58
CA GLU A 204 1.45 -10.79 31.16
C GLU A 204 2.43 -10.00 30.26
N GLY A 205 1.92 -9.28 29.27
CA GLY A 205 2.69 -8.38 28.42
C GLY A 205 3.65 -9.10 27.47
N TYR A 206 4.76 -8.43 27.14
CA TYR A 206 5.69 -8.87 26.10
C TYR A 206 6.52 -10.13 26.45
N GLY A 207 6.50 -10.61 27.69
CA GLY A 207 7.27 -11.79 28.12
C GLY A 207 6.85 -13.06 27.36
N PRO A 208 5.59 -13.52 27.51
CA PRO A 208 5.05 -14.65 26.76
C PRO A 208 5.12 -14.49 25.23
N LEU A 209 4.96 -13.26 24.71
CA LEU A 209 5.08 -13.00 23.27
C LEU A 209 6.51 -13.24 22.76
N LYS A 210 7.53 -12.77 23.48
CA LYS A 210 8.94 -12.98 23.13
C LYS A 210 9.39 -14.43 23.30
N ALA A 211 8.75 -15.16 24.22
CA ALA A 211 8.98 -16.58 24.48
C ALA A 211 8.23 -17.52 23.50
N HIS A 212 7.48 -16.99 22.54
CA HIS A 212 6.73 -17.81 21.59
C HIS A 212 7.66 -18.73 20.77
N PRO A 213 7.31 -20.01 20.49
CA PRO A 213 8.19 -20.94 19.77
C PRO A 213 8.64 -20.50 18.37
N PHE A 214 7.97 -19.53 17.76
CA PHE A 214 8.39 -18.88 16.51
C PHE A 214 9.68 -18.05 16.67
N PHE A 215 9.93 -17.50 17.85
CA PHE A 215 11.09 -16.66 18.18
C PHE A 215 12.19 -17.40 18.98
N GLU A 216 12.12 -18.73 19.06
CA GLU A 216 13.05 -19.57 19.84
C GLU A 216 14.54 -19.30 19.56
N SER A 217 14.89 -18.93 18.32
CA SER A 217 16.27 -18.62 17.90
C SER A 217 16.65 -17.14 17.97
N ILE A 218 15.79 -16.27 18.54
CA ILE A 218 15.98 -14.81 18.54
C ILE A 218 16.62 -14.33 19.85
N THR A 219 17.79 -13.71 19.74
CA THR A 219 18.40 -12.92 20.82
C THR A 219 17.89 -11.48 20.76
N TRP A 220 17.10 -11.06 21.76
CA TRP A 220 16.33 -9.82 21.72
C TRP A 220 17.13 -8.56 22.08
N GLU A 221 18.15 -8.71 22.91
CA GLU A 221 18.92 -7.62 23.53
C GLU A 221 19.71 -6.83 22.47
N ASN A 222 20.31 -7.56 21.53
CA ASN A 222 21.28 -7.05 20.57
C ASN A 222 20.71 -6.96 19.15
N LEU A 223 19.39 -7.11 18.98
CA LEU A 223 18.73 -7.28 17.66
C LEU A 223 19.06 -6.16 16.67
N HIS A 224 19.21 -4.92 17.15
CA HIS A 224 19.55 -3.75 16.33
C HIS A 224 21.00 -3.71 15.82
N GLN A 225 21.89 -4.57 16.37
CA GLN A 225 23.31 -4.68 16.00
C GLN A 225 23.59 -5.91 15.13
N GLN A 226 22.65 -6.86 15.08
CA GLN A 226 22.75 -8.05 14.23
C GLN A 226 22.64 -7.64 12.76
N THR A 227 23.46 -8.25 11.90
CA THR A 227 23.32 -8.11 10.45
C THR A 227 21.98 -8.71 10.02
N PRO A 228 21.05 -7.94 9.43
CA PRO A 228 19.77 -8.49 9.00
C PRO A 228 19.96 -9.61 7.97
N PRO A 229 19.16 -10.69 8.02
CA PRO A 229 19.26 -11.76 7.04
C PRO A 229 19.03 -11.22 5.63
N LYS A 230 19.78 -11.74 4.66
CA LYS A 230 19.58 -11.36 3.25
C LYS A 230 18.16 -11.75 2.84
N LEU A 231 17.33 -10.76 2.52
CA LEU A 231 15.98 -10.97 2.01
C LEU A 231 16.05 -11.61 0.62
N THR A 232 16.04 -12.94 0.58
CA THR A 232 15.71 -13.70 -0.61
C THR A 232 14.27 -13.39 -1.01
N ALA A 233 14.01 -13.26 -2.31
CA ALA A 233 12.64 -13.05 -2.75
C ALA A 233 11.81 -14.29 -2.38
N TYR A 234 10.74 -14.10 -1.62
CA TYR A 234 9.74 -15.13 -1.43
C TYR A 234 9.20 -15.53 -2.81
N LEU A 235 9.60 -16.72 -3.24
CA LEU A 235 8.88 -17.54 -4.21
C LEU A 235 7.92 -18.37 -3.36
N PRO A 236 6.63 -18.01 -3.22
CA PRO A 236 5.67 -19.03 -2.85
C PRO A 236 5.82 -20.18 -3.86
N ALA A 237 5.77 -21.42 -3.38
CA ALA A 237 5.82 -22.60 -4.24
C ALA A 237 4.79 -22.44 -5.36
N MET A 238 5.05 -22.74 -6.64
CA MET A 238 5.80 -23.89 -7.17
C MET A 238 5.29 -25.23 -6.58
N SER A 239 3.97 -25.33 -6.48
CA SER A 239 3.16 -26.32 -7.20
C SER A 239 2.03 -25.49 -7.83
N GLU A 240 1.61 -25.66 -9.09
CA GLU A 240 0.99 -26.87 -9.65
C GLU A 240 -0.20 -27.30 -8.77
N ASP A 241 -1.38 -27.42 -9.38
CA ASP A 241 -2.70 -27.68 -8.76
C ASP A 241 -3.49 -26.46 -8.20
N ASP A 242 -3.48 -25.32 -8.91
CA ASP A 242 -4.42 -24.20 -8.69
C ASP A 242 -5.37 -23.96 -9.91
N GLU A 243 -5.58 -25.02 -10.71
CA GLU A 243 -6.59 -25.04 -11.80
C GLU A 243 -8.03 -24.97 -11.25
N ASP A 244 -8.28 -25.45 -10.03
CA ASP A 244 -9.63 -25.55 -9.44
C ASP A 244 -10.14 -24.24 -8.82
N CYS A 245 -9.31 -23.18 -8.73
CA CYS A 245 -9.73 -21.86 -8.20
C CYS A 245 -10.08 -20.83 -9.29
N TYR A 246 -9.84 -21.13 -10.57
CA TYR A 246 -10.31 -20.33 -11.70
C TYR A 246 -11.31 -21.15 -12.52
N GLY A 247 -12.60 -20.99 -12.20
CA GLY A 247 -13.68 -21.78 -12.79
C GLY A 247 -13.63 -21.85 -14.32
N ASN A 248 -13.75 -23.08 -14.83
CA ASN A 248 -13.81 -23.47 -16.24
C ASN A 248 -14.57 -22.47 -17.14
N TYR A 249 -13.83 -21.57 -17.80
CA TYR A 249 -14.39 -20.47 -18.58
C TYR A 249 -14.91 -20.88 -19.97
N ASP A 250 -14.53 -22.06 -20.50
CA ASP A 250 -15.05 -22.56 -21.78
C ASP A 250 -16.57 -22.77 -21.73
N ASN A 251 -17.09 -23.13 -20.56
CA ASN A 251 -18.54 -23.35 -20.37
C ASN A 251 -19.34 -22.04 -20.15
N LEU A 252 -18.66 -20.91 -19.96
CA LEU A 252 -19.28 -19.58 -19.83
C LEU A 252 -19.33 -18.85 -21.18
N LEU A 253 -18.36 -19.11 -22.06
CA LEU A 253 -18.34 -18.65 -23.45
C LEU A 253 -19.41 -19.33 -24.32
N SER A 254 -19.70 -20.61 -24.09
CA SER A 254 -20.74 -21.36 -24.82
C SER A 254 -22.15 -20.79 -24.59
N GLN A 255 -22.45 -20.28 -23.39
CA GLN A 255 -23.79 -19.83 -23.02
C GLN A 255 -24.19 -18.47 -23.64
N PHE A 256 -23.23 -17.63 -24.02
CA PHE A 256 -23.49 -16.38 -24.73
C PHE A 256 -23.59 -16.52 -26.27
N GLY A 257 -23.32 -17.72 -26.81
CA GLY A 257 -23.42 -17.99 -28.25
C GLY A 257 -24.84 -18.08 -28.83
N CYS A 258 -25.89 -18.10 -27.99
CA CYS A 258 -27.27 -18.36 -28.44
C CYS A 258 -28.14 -17.10 -28.68
N MET A 259 -27.62 -15.88 -28.49
CA MET A 259 -28.34 -14.67 -28.94
C MET A 259 -28.11 -14.43 -30.44
N GLN A 260 -28.94 -15.05 -31.27
CA GLN A 260 -29.00 -14.72 -32.70
C GLN A 260 -29.51 -13.30 -32.89
N VAL A 261 -28.66 -12.41 -33.40
CA VAL A 261 -29.12 -11.17 -34.03
C VAL A 261 -29.69 -11.55 -35.40
N SER A 262 -31.00 -11.41 -35.56
CA SER A 262 -31.72 -11.71 -36.80
C SER A 262 -31.19 -10.86 -37.97
N SER A 263 -30.58 -11.52 -38.96
CA SER A 263 -30.05 -10.88 -40.16
C SER A 263 -31.18 -10.38 -41.06
N SER A 264 -31.39 -9.06 -41.13
CA SER A 264 -32.23 -8.44 -42.16
C SER A 264 -31.48 -8.43 -43.50
N SER A 265 -31.96 -9.24 -44.44
CA SER A 265 -31.38 -9.44 -45.77
C SER A 265 -31.65 -8.25 -46.71
N SER A 266 -30.58 -7.70 -47.29
CA SER A 266 -30.64 -6.81 -48.47
C SER A 266 -29.53 -7.18 -49.45
N SER A 267 -29.87 -8.00 -50.44
CA SER A 267 -28.96 -8.43 -51.50
C SER A 267 -28.89 -7.40 -52.63
N HIS A 268 -27.70 -6.89 -52.96
CA HIS A 268 -27.42 -6.35 -54.29
C HIS A 268 -26.06 -6.82 -54.80
N SER A 269 -26.02 -7.10 -56.10
CA SER A 269 -25.04 -7.98 -56.75
C SER A 269 -24.09 -7.22 -57.67
N LEU A 270 -22.81 -7.65 -57.64
CA LEU A 270 -21.85 -7.70 -58.75
C LEU A 270 -21.77 -6.51 -59.73
N SER A 271 -20.59 -5.89 -59.76
CA SER A 271 -19.83 -5.80 -61.01
C SER A 271 -18.32 -5.83 -60.71
N ALA A 272 -17.56 -6.48 -61.60
CA ALA A 272 -16.11 -6.47 -61.58
C ALA A 272 -15.59 -5.48 -62.64
N SER A 273 -14.50 -4.78 -62.33
CA SER A 273 -13.74 -3.99 -63.29
C SER A 273 -12.25 -4.14 -63.01
N GLU A 274 -11.46 -4.37 -64.06
CA GLU A 274 -10.03 -4.67 -64.00
C GLU A 274 -9.14 -3.49 -63.58
N ALA A 275 -7.88 -3.86 -63.28
CA ALA A 275 -6.69 -3.04 -63.44
C ALA A 275 -6.57 -1.73 -62.63
N GLY A 276 -6.21 -1.89 -61.35
CA GLY A 276 -5.55 -0.85 -60.57
C GLY A 276 -4.58 -1.48 -59.55
N LEU A 277 -3.31 -1.08 -59.57
CA LEU A 277 -2.35 -1.45 -58.53
C LEU A 277 -2.84 -0.93 -57.17
N PRO A 278 -2.90 -1.74 -56.10
CA PRO A 278 -3.32 -1.25 -54.80
C PRO A 278 -2.22 -0.38 -54.19
N GLN A 279 -2.37 0.94 -54.27
CA GLN A 279 -1.59 1.91 -53.48
C GLN A 279 -1.95 1.79 -51.98
N ARG A 280 -1.44 0.74 -51.33
CA ARG A 280 -1.39 0.57 -49.88
C ARG A 280 -0.12 1.23 -49.34
N SER A 281 -0.17 2.51 -48.98
CA SER A 281 1.01 3.18 -48.38
C SER A 281 0.71 4.28 -47.35
N GLY A 282 -0.58 4.60 -47.11
CA GLY A 282 -0.98 5.66 -46.16
C GLY A 282 -1.61 5.15 -44.86
N SER A 283 -2.66 4.33 -44.95
CA SER A 283 -3.53 4.03 -43.81
C SER A 283 -2.92 3.10 -42.76
N ASN A 284 -1.89 2.32 -43.09
CA ASN A 284 -1.28 1.36 -42.16
C ASN A 284 -0.43 2.07 -41.09
N ILE A 285 0.27 3.16 -41.47
CA ILE A 285 1.22 3.86 -40.61
C ILE A 285 0.52 4.65 -39.50
N GLU A 286 -0.53 5.42 -39.84
CA GLU A 286 -1.31 6.15 -38.81
C GLU A 286 -2.06 5.20 -37.89
N GLN A 287 -2.61 4.10 -38.43
CA GLN A 287 -3.27 3.07 -37.63
C GLN A 287 -2.28 2.41 -36.66
N TYR A 288 -1.08 2.07 -37.12
CA TYR A 288 -0.02 1.51 -36.26
C TYR A 288 0.37 2.49 -35.13
N ILE A 289 0.53 3.78 -35.41
CA ILE A 289 0.86 4.79 -34.40
C ILE A 289 -0.27 4.90 -33.36
N HIS A 290 -1.52 5.01 -33.81
CA HIS A 290 -2.69 5.03 -32.94
C HIS A 290 -2.77 3.78 -32.04
N ASP A 291 -2.52 2.61 -32.61
CA ASP A 291 -2.61 1.33 -31.89
C ASP A 291 -1.42 1.15 -30.94
N LEU A 292 -0.24 1.67 -31.28
CA LEU A 292 0.93 1.69 -30.41
C LEU A 292 0.72 2.60 -29.19
N ASP A 293 0.20 3.81 -29.40
CA ASP A 293 -0.15 4.76 -28.33
C ASP A 293 -1.32 4.23 -27.46
N SER A 294 -2.25 3.50 -28.06
CA SER A 294 -3.33 2.77 -27.37
C SER A 294 -2.85 1.50 -26.64
N ASN A 295 -1.54 1.16 -26.70
CA ASN A 295 -0.95 -0.06 -26.14
C ASN A 295 -1.64 -1.35 -26.65
N SER A 296 -2.05 -1.36 -27.93
CA SER A 296 -2.55 -2.54 -28.62
C SER A 296 -1.52 -3.69 -28.59
N PHE A 297 -2.03 -4.91 -28.68
CA PHE A 297 -1.23 -6.14 -28.74
C PHE A 297 -1.34 -6.83 -30.11
N GLU A 298 -2.16 -6.30 -31.02
CA GLU A 298 -2.41 -6.81 -32.37
C GLU A 298 -1.62 -6.02 -33.43
N LEU A 299 -0.57 -5.31 -33.00
CA LEU A 299 0.41 -4.66 -33.87
C LEU A 299 1.11 -5.71 -34.73
N ASP A 300 0.93 -5.63 -36.04
CA ASP A 300 1.80 -6.31 -37.00
C ASP A 300 3.23 -5.72 -36.88
N LEU A 301 4.24 -6.57 -37.02
CA LEU A 301 5.65 -6.18 -36.97
C LEU A 301 6.32 -6.31 -38.36
N GLN A 302 5.57 -6.67 -39.40
CA GLN A 302 6.07 -6.78 -40.76
C GLN A 302 5.97 -5.43 -41.48
N PHE A 303 7.11 -4.74 -41.56
CA PHE A 303 7.26 -3.47 -42.26
C PHE A 303 8.29 -3.58 -43.38
N SER A 304 8.02 -2.96 -44.52
CA SER A 304 9.08 -2.65 -45.48
C SER A 304 10.07 -1.64 -44.91
N GLU A 305 11.32 -1.65 -45.39
CA GLU A 305 12.36 -0.72 -44.91
C GLU A 305 11.99 0.76 -45.11
N ASP A 306 11.18 1.07 -46.13
CA ASP A 306 10.65 2.42 -46.36
C ASP A 306 9.57 2.81 -45.33
N GLU A 307 8.69 1.88 -44.94
CA GLU A 307 7.72 2.09 -43.86
C GLU A 307 8.40 2.26 -42.50
N LYS A 308 9.43 1.44 -42.20
CA LYS A 308 10.23 1.58 -40.97
C LYS A 308 10.88 2.96 -40.86
N ARG A 309 11.49 3.43 -41.95
CA ARG A 309 12.14 4.75 -42.00
C ARG A 309 11.14 5.87 -41.73
N LEU A 310 9.94 5.80 -42.31
CA LEU A 310 8.87 6.79 -42.10
C LEU A 310 8.26 6.71 -40.68
N LEU A 311 8.10 5.50 -40.13
CA LEU A 311 7.70 5.28 -38.74
C LEU A 311 8.72 5.85 -37.75
N LEU A 312 10.02 5.66 -38.02
CA LEU A 312 11.09 6.17 -37.17
C LEU A 312 11.19 7.70 -37.22
N GLU A 313 11.01 8.31 -38.39
CA GLU A 313 10.92 9.77 -38.54
C GLU A 313 9.75 10.36 -37.72
N LYS A 314 8.55 9.75 -37.84
CA LYS A 314 7.39 10.14 -37.01
C LYS A 314 7.63 9.92 -35.53
N GLN A 315 8.28 8.81 -35.14
CA GLN A 315 8.65 8.56 -33.74
C GLN A 315 9.60 9.63 -33.20
N ALA A 316 10.59 10.06 -34.00
CA ALA A 316 11.56 11.09 -33.62
C ALA A 316 10.89 12.46 -33.43
N GLY A 317 9.91 12.82 -34.26
CA GLY A 317 9.18 14.08 -34.16
C GLY A 317 8.08 14.11 -33.10
N GLY A 318 7.41 12.98 -32.83
CA GLY A 318 6.18 12.95 -32.04
C GLY A 318 6.21 12.14 -30.74
N ASN A 319 7.08 11.14 -30.59
CA ASN A 319 6.99 10.21 -29.47
C ASN A 319 7.85 10.64 -28.26
N PRO A 320 7.26 10.86 -27.05
CA PRO A 320 7.99 11.38 -25.89
C PRO A 320 9.05 10.42 -25.32
N TRP A 321 9.05 9.15 -25.76
CA TRP A 321 9.98 8.12 -25.33
C TRP A 321 11.14 7.88 -26.30
N HIS A 322 11.13 8.48 -27.49
CA HIS A 322 12.16 8.29 -28.53
C HIS A 322 13.59 8.56 -28.01
N GLN A 323 13.75 9.59 -27.17
CA GLN A 323 15.02 9.96 -26.53
C GLN A 323 15.69 8.86 -25.67
N PHE A 324 14.97 7.78 -25.33
CA PHE A 324 15.49 6.69 -24.47
C PHE A 324 15.79 5.39 -25.22
N VAL A 325 15.57 5.35 -26.54
CA VAL A 325 15.63 4.10 -27.34
C VAL A 325 16.69 4.11 -28.43
N GLU A 326 17.65 5.05 -28.38
CA GLU A 326 18.85 5.05 -29.24
C GLU A 326 18.55 4.94 -30.75
N ASN A 327 17.54 5.69 -31.22
CA ASN A 327 17.01 5.65 -32.59
C ASN A 327 16.44 4.28 -33.05
N ASN A 328 16.17 3.35 -32.15
CA ASN A 328 15.45 2.12 -32.49
C ASN A 328 13.94 2.39 -32.58
N LEU A 329 13.27 1.79 -33.57
CA LEU A 329 11.81 1.84 -33.69
C LEU A 329 11.16 1.10 -32.51
N ILE A 330 10.14 1.71 -31.90
CA ILE A 330 9.37 1.13 -30.79
C ILE A 330 8.28 0.24 -31.39
N LEU A 331 8.42 -1.07 -31.17
CA LEU A 331 7.51 -2.12 -31.64
C LEU A 331 6.35 -2.36 -30.67
N LYS A 332 6.55 -2.02 -29.38
CA LYS A 332 5.48 -1.96 -28.40
C LYS A 332 5.87 -1.07 -27.22
N MET A 333 4.92 -0.28 -26.72
CA MET A 333 5.06 0.40 -25.44
C MET A 333 3.84 0.23 -24.55
N GLY A 334 4.06 0.27 -23.24
CA GLY A 334 2.95 0.30 -22.29
C GLY A 334 3.40 0.38 -20.83
N PRO A 335 2.49 0.74 -19.92
CA PRO A 335 2.79 0.85 -18.51
C PRO A 335 2.87 -0.53 -17.84
N VAL A 336 3.92 -0.76 -17.07
CA VAL A 336 4.11 -1.96 -16.24
C VAL A 336 4.58 -1.60 -14.84
N ASP A 337 4.30 -2.45 -13.87
CA ASP A 337 4.81 -2.32 -12.50
C ASP A 337 6.00 -3.26 -12.31
N LYS A 338 7.21 -2.69 -12.23
CA LYS A 338 8.47 -3.43 -12.14
C LYS A 338 8.91 -3.58 -10.69
N ARG A 339 9.25 -4.80 -10.25
CA ARG A 339 9.72 -5.04 -8.88
C ARG A 339 11.09 -4.36 -8.64
N LYS A 340 11.19 -3.61 -7.53
CA LYS A 340 12.42 -3.02 -6.99
C LYS A 340 12.51 -3.33 -5.50
N GLY A 341 13.08 -4.48 -5.16
CA GLY A 341 13.08 -5.01 -3.79
C GLY A 341 11.69 -5.48 -3.37
N LEU A 342 11.21 -4.99 -2.22
CA LEU A 342 9.87 -5.29 -1.69
C LEU A 342 8.74 -4.53 -2.41
N PHE A 343 9.07 -3.45 -3.14
CA PHE A 343 8.06 -2.57 -3.74
C PHE A 343 8.02 -2.71 -5.27
N ALA A 344 6.83 -2.69 -5.84
CA ALA A 344 6.66 -2.44 -7.27
C ALA A 344 6.81 -0.94 -7.56
N ARG A 345 7.32 -0.58 -8.74
CA ARG A 345 7.43 0.81 -9.21
C ARG A 345 6.96 0.90 -10.66
N ARG A 346 6.08 1.87 -10.94
CA ARG A 346 5.55 2.16 -12.28
C ARG A 346 6.67 2.45 -13.27
N ARG A 347 6.64 1.81 -14.43
CA ARG A 347 7.55 2.04 -15.55
C ARG A 347 6.76 2.10 -16.85
N GLN A 348 7.24 2.89 -17.80
CA GLN A 348 6.91 2.66 -19.21
C GLN A 348 7.90 1.61 -19.72
N LEU A 349 7.40 0.46 -20.18
CA LEU A 349 8.19 -0.56 -20.87
C LEU A 349 8.17 -0.27 -22.36
N LEU A 350 9.34 -0.30 -23.00
CA LEU A 350 9.55 -0.01 -24.42
C LEU A 350 10.27 -1.22 -25.05
N LEU A 351 9.57 -1.97 -25.89
CA LEU A 351 10.12 -3.02 -26.74
C LEU A 351 10.46 -2.40 -28.10
N THR A 352 11.68 -2.59 -28.57
CA THR A 352 12.19 -1.98 -29.80
C THR A 352 12.58 -3.02 -30.85
N GLU A 353 12.87 -2.56 -32.06
CA GLU A 353 13.41 -3.38 -33.16
C GLU A 353 14.86 -3.81 -32.91
N GLY A 354 15.69 -2.92 -32.33
CA GLY A 354 16.98 -3.28 -31.76
C GLY A 354 16.82 -4.19 -30.52
N PRO A 355 17.88 -4.93 -30.13
CA PRO A 355 17.85 -6.00 -29.12
C PRO A 355 17.82 -5.46 -27.68
N HIS A 356 16.87 -4.58 -27.41
CA HIS A 356 16.72 -3.84 -26.16
C HIS A 356 15.25 -3.82 -25.74
N LEU A 357 15.06 -3.86 -24.42
CA LEU A 357 13.75 -3.73 -23.80
C LEU A 357 13.92 -2.75 -22.62
N TYR A 358 13.72 -1.48 -22.91
CA TYR A 358 13.99 -0.37 -22.00
C TYR A 358 12.85 -0.17 -21.00
N TYR A 359 13.16 0.31 -19.80
CA TYR A 359 12.14 0.71 -18.83
C TYR A 359 12.40 2.11 -18.24
N VAL A 360 11.48 3.03 -18.53
CA VAL A 360 11.57 4.46 -18.21
C VAL A 360 10.67 4.79 -17.02
N ASP A 361 11.03 5.80 -16.21
CA ASP A 361 10.14 6.38 -15.22
C ASP A 361 9.17 7.36 -15.92
N PRO A 362 7.85 7.05 -15.99
CA PRO A 362 6.95 7.77 -16.86
C PRO A 362 6.60 9.18 -16.36
N VAL A 363 6.79 9.43 -15.06
CA VAL A 363 6.55 10.71 -14.39
C VAL A 363 7.77 11.60 -14.55
N ASN A 364 8.95 11.11 -14.16
CA ASN A 364 10.17 11.90 -14.15
C ASN A 364 10.86 12.00 -15.53
N LYS A 365 10.42 11.22 -16.53
CA LYS A 365 11.05 11.09 -17.86
C LYS A 365 12.54 10.74 -17.77
N VAL A 366 12.85 9.68 -17.01
CA VAL A 366 14.24 9.20 -16.82
C VAL A 366 14.34 7.71 -17.12
N LEU A 367 15.25 7.32 -18.02
CA LEU A 367 15.60 5.92 -18.26
C LEU A 367 16.10 5.27 -16.95
N LYS A 368 15.50 4.13 -16.55
CA LYS A 368 15.89 3.41 -15.33
C LYS A 368 16.73 2.15 -15.63
N GLY A 369 17.01 1.91 -16.90
CA GLY A 369 17.83 0.82 -17.42
C GLY A 369 17.08 0.00 -18.47
N GLU A 370 17.73 -1.09 -18.88
CA GLU A 370 17.29 -1.99 -19.93
C GLU A 370 17.29 -3.46 -19.45
N ILE A 371 16.65 -4.31 -20.25
CA ILE A 371 16.74 -5.76 -20.16
C ILE A 371 17.61 -6.22 -21.34
N PRO A 372 18.83 -6.73 -21.11
CA PRO A 372 19.73 -7.11 -22.18
C PRO A 372 19.25 -8.39 -22.87
N TRP A 373 19.35 -8.41 -24.19
CA TRP A 373 18.97 -9.57 -24.99
C TRP A 373 20.10 -10.59 -25.10
N SER A 374 19.71 -11.85 -25.28
CA SER A 374 20.62 -12.99 -25.43
C SER A 374 19.88 -14.17 -26.06
N GLN A 375 20.61 -15.19 -26.51
CA GLN A 375 20.01 -16.45 -26.98
C GLN A 375 19.26 -17.20 -25.86
N GLU A 376 19.56 -16.92 -24.59
CA GLU A 376 18.87 -17.48 -23.42
C GLU A 376 17.70 -16.60 -22.94
N LEU A 377 17.42 -15.47 -23.61
CA LEU A 377 16.32 -14.59 -23.19
C LEU A 377 14.99 -15.33 -23.35
N ARG A 378 14.27 -15.49 -22.24
CA ARG A 378 13.00 -16.21 -22.19
C ARG A 378 11.94 -15.39 -21.45
N PRO A 379 10.89 -14.89 -22.12
CA PRO A 379 9.73 -14.35 -21.45
C PRO A 379 8.83 -15.48 -20.94
N GLU A 380 8.28 -15.33 -19.74
CA GLU A 380 7.41 -16.33 -19.11
C GLU A 380 6.22 -15.66 -18.42
N ALA A 381 5.01 -15.95 -18.89
CA ALA A 381 3.79 -15.50 -18.24
C ALA A 381 3.49 -16.41 -17.04
N LYS A 382 3.36 -15.83 -15.84
CA LYS A 382 3.03 -16.56 -14.61
C LYS A 382 1.55 -16.52 -14.27
N ASN A 383 0.85 -15.47 -14.68
CA ASN A 383 -0.61 -15.36 -14.70
C ASN A 383 -0.99 -14.18 -15.61
N PHE A 384 -2.28 -13.82 -15.68
CA PHE A 384 -2.76 -12.70 -16.50
C PHE A 384 -2.02 -11.38 -16.23
N LYS A 385 -1.64 -11.09 -14.98
CA LYS A 385 -0.97 -9.83 -14.61
C LYS A 385 0.55 -9.95 -14.55
N THR A 386 1.10 -11.10 -14.18
CA THR A 386 2.54 -11.23 -13.89
C THR A 386 3.28 -11.95 -15.00
N PHE A 387 4.39 -11.36 -15.46
CA PHE A 387 5.35 -12.03 -16.34
C PHE A 387 6.79 -11.77 -15.93
N PHE A 388 7.64 -12.74 -16.20
CA PHE A 388 9.07 -12.66 -16.00
C PHE A 388 9.77 -12.54 -17.37
N VAL A 389 10.90 -11.84 -17.40
CA VAL A 389 11.85 -11.94 -18.51
C VAL A 389 13.16 -12.43 -17.92
N HIS A 390 13.54 -13.65 -18.29
CA HIS A 390 14.77 -14.29 -17.86
C HIS A 390 15.91 -13.90 -18.81
N THR A 391 17.07 -13.57 -18.25
CA THR A 391 18.35 -13.42 -18.95
C THR A 391 19.42 -14.18 -18.13
N PRO A 392 20.59 -14.54 -18.70
CA PRO A 392 21.57 -15.42 -18.05
C PRO A 392 21.93 -15.02 -16.62
N ASN A 393 22.08 -13.71 -16.40
CA ASN A 393 22.50 -13.14 -15.12
C ASN A 393 21.34 -12.65 -14.24
N ARG A 394 20.09 -12.61 -14.75
CA ARG A 394 18.98 -11.92 -14.06
C ARG A 394 17.59 -12.30 -14.54
N THR A 395 16.68 -12.52 -13.59
CA THR A 395 15.23 -12.51 -13.86
C THR A 395 14.63 -11.12 -13.57
N TYR A 396 13.86 -10.61 -14.52
CA TYR A 396 13.14 -9.34 -14.43
C TYR A 396 11.66 -9.59 -14.16
N TYR A 397 11.21 -9.20 -12.97
CA TYR A 397 9.83 -9.36 -12.51
C TYR A 397 8.98 -8.15 -12.91
N LEU A 398 7.99 -8.37 -13.78
CA LEU A 398 7.13 -7.36 -14.38
C LEU A 398 5.65 -7.72 -14.16
N MET A 399 4.82 -6.69 -14.00
CA MET A 399 3.37 -6.84 -13.89
C MET A 399 2.66 -5.88 -14.85
N ASP A 400 1.78 -6.41 -15.68
CA ASP A 400 0.84 -5.61 -16.48
C ASP A 400 -0.41 -5.34 -15.63
N PRO A 401 -0.72 -4.06 -15.30
CA PRO A 401 -1.88 -3.71 -14.48
C PRO A 401 -3.22 -4.13 -15.13
N SER A 402 -3.25 -4.17 -16.46
CA SER A 402 -4.41 -4.45 -17.31
C SER A 402 -4.58 -5.94 -17.62
N GLY A 403 -3.74 -6.82 -17.06
CA GLY A 403 -3.92 -8.28 -17.21
C GLY A 403 -3.52 -8.86 -18.57
N ASN A 404 -2.60 -8.22 -19.29
CA ASN A 404 -2.13 -8.68 -20.61
C ASN A 404 -0.70 -9.27 -20.61
N ALA A 405 -0.22 -9.80 -19.48
CA ALA A 405 1.14 -10.30 -19.31
C ALA A 405 1.54 -11.39 -20.33
N HIS A 406 0.62 -12.31 -20.66
CA HIS A 406 0.84 -13.29 -21.71
C HIS A 406 1.03 -12.66 -23.11
N LYS A 407 0.32 -11.56 -23.41
CA LYS A 407 0.48 -10.85 -24.69
C LYS A 407 1.82 -10.10 -24.76
N TRP A 408 2.33 -9.58 -23.64
CA TRP A 408 3.72 -9.09 -23.55
C TRP A 408 4.73 -10.19 -23.85
N CYS A 409 4.56 -11.38 -23.25
CA CYS A 409 5.47 -12.50 -23.49
C CYS A 409 5.48 -12.92 -24.96
N ARG A 410 4.31 -13.03 -25.59
CA ARG A 410 4.20 -13.33 -27.03
C ARG A 410 4.94 -12.30 -27.89
N LYS A 411 4.75 -11.00 -27.64
CA LYS A 411 5.36 -9.94 -28.46
C LYS A 411 6.88 -9.83 -28.24
N ILE A 412 7.37 -10.05 -27.02
CA ILE A 412 8.83 -10.17 -26.74
C ILE A 412 9.41 -11.39 -27.47
N GLN A 413 8.73 -12.54 -27.41
CA GLN A 413 9.15 -13.78 -28.09
C GLN A 413 9.14 -13.64 -29.62
N GLU A 414 8.20 -12.87 -30.17
CA GLU A 414 8.10 -12.60 -31.61
C GLU A 414 9.32 -11.85 -32.13
N VAL A 415 9.68 -10.72 -31.51
CA VAL A 415 10.88 -9.94 -31.83
C VAL A 415 12.16 -10.75 -31.56
N TRP A 416 12.18 -11.56 -30.49
CA TRP A 416 13.30 -12.47 -30.20
C TRP A 416 13.53 -13.51 -31.30
N ARG A 417 12.46 -14.12 -31.82
CA ARG A 417 12.57 -15.06 -32.95
C ARG A 417 13.03 -14.38 -34.23
N GLN A 418 12.52 -13.19 -34.54
CA GLN A 418 12.97 -12.40 -35.69
C GLN A 418 14.48 -12.11 -35.64
N ARG A 419 15.06 -11.91 -34.44
CA ARG A 419 16.49 -11.60 -34.26
C ARG A 419 17.41 -12.83 -34.19
N TYR A 420 16.99 -13.92 -33.56
CA TYR A 420 17.86 -15.07 -33.25
C TYR A 420 17.50 -16.39 -33.95
N GLN A 421 16.27 -16.56 -34.46
CA GLN A 421 15.88 -17.76 -35.21
C GLN A 421 15.93 -17.58 -36.74
N SER A 422 16.09 -16.34 -37.22
CA SER A 422 16.19 -16.03 -38.66
C SER A 422 17.55 -16.36 -39.29
N HIS A 423 18.59 -16.61 -38.50
CA HIS A 423 19.97 -16.83 -38.97
C HIS A 423 20.69 -17.91 -38.14
N PRO A 424 20.75 -19.17 -38.59
CA PRO A 424 21.52 -20.23 -37.91
C PRO A 424 23.04 -20.00 -37.89
N ASP A 425 23.60 -19.26 -38.86
CA ASP A 425 25.05 -19.24 -39.14
C ASP A 425 25.81 -18.00 -38.63
N ALA A 426 25.16 -17.06 -37.95
CA ALA A 426 25.81 -15.82 -37.46
C ALA A 426 26.61 -16.01 -36.14
N ALA A 427 27.15 -17.21 -35.91
CA ALA A 427 27.82 -17.61 -34.67
C ALA A 427 29.18 -18.31 -34.87
N VAL A 428 29.81 -18.17 -36.05
CA VAL A 428 31.24 -18.47 -36.25
C VAL A 428 31.90 -17.44 -37.17
N GLN A 429 32.31 -16.29 -36.59
CA GLN A 429 33.53 -15.54 -36.94
C GLN A 429 33.78 -14.43 -35.92
#